data_AF-A0AAD3S3D5-F1
#
_entry.id   AF-A0AAD3S3D5-F1
#
_cell.length_a   1.000
_cell.length_b   1.000
_cell.length_c   1.000
_cell.angle_alpha   90.00
_cell.angle_beta   90.00
_cell.angle_gamma   90.00
#
_symmetry.space_group_name_H-M   'P 1'
#
loop_
_entity.id
_entity.type
_entity.pdbx_description
1 polymer ?
#
loop_
_entity_poly.entity_id
_entity_poly.type
_entity_poly.pdbx_seq_one_letter_code
_entity_poly.pdbx_strand_id
1 'polypeptide(L)'
;MTKPYKVGQFVRLKADVLMPRFKWPCERGGEWATGRITQIHANGCLIVKFPVRFVFGNELGTSLADPAQVSSVGAKPKMGRKNSVHPSNLHSDNKSR
;
A
#
# COMPACT_ATOMS: atom_id res chain seq x y z
N MET A 1 -14.99 -12.56 14.41
CA MET A 1 -13.67 -13.16 14.74
C MET A 1 -12.58 -12.18 14.31
N THR A 2 -11.89 -11.54 15.26
CA THR A 2 -10.71 -10.74 14.95
C THR A 2 -9.59 -11.67 14.54
N LYS A 3 -9.06 -11.52 13.32
CA LYS A 3 -7.88 -12.27 12.89
C LYS A 3 -6.67 -11.73 13.67
N PRO A 4 -5.93 -12.57 14.41
CA PRO A 4 -4.74 -12.12 15.09
C PRO A 4 -3.69 -11.73 14.04
N TYR A 5 -3.10 -10.55 14.24
CA TYR A 5 -1.93 -10.13 13.48
C TYR A 5 -0.74 -11.02 13.84
N LYS A 6 0.11 -11.31 12.86
CA LYS A 6 1.33 -12.10 13.04
C LYS A 6 2.54 -11.35 12.50
N VAL A 7 3.67 -11.54 13.16
CA VAL A 7 4.96 -11.05 12.65
C VAL A 7 5.19 -11.62 11.25
N GLY A 8 5.65 -10.75 10.35
CA GLY A 8 5.86 -11.06 8.94
C GLY A 8 4.69 -10.77 8.01
N GLN A 9 3.49 -10.48 8.53
CA GLN A 9 2.36 -10.06 7.71
C GLN A 9 2.47 -8.61 7.24
N PHE A 10 1.79 -8.31 6.14
CA PHE A 10 1.68 -6.96 5.60
C PHE A 10 0.42 -6.28 6.10
N VAL A 11 0.57 -5.04 6.56
CA VAL A 11 -0.53 -4.21 7.06
C VAL A 11 -0.45 -2.81 6.47
N ARG A 12 -1.62 -2.19 6.38
CA ARG A 12 -1.81 -0.84 5.87
C ARG A 12 -2.86 -0.14 6.72
N LEU A 13 -2.71 1.17 6.95
CA LEU A 13 -3.79 1.95 7.55
C LEU A 13 -5.04 1.89 6.65
N LYS A 14 -6.21 1.88 7.29
CA LYS A 14 -7.50 1.98 6.58
C LYS A 14 -7.61 3.38 5.97
N ALA A 15 -8.28 3.48 4.81
CA ALA A 15 -8.50 4.77 4.16
C ALA A 15 -9.37 5.71 5.01
N ASP A 16 -10.23 5.15 5.86
CA ASP A 16 -11.10 5.88 6.79
C ASP A 16 -10.34 6.51 7.97
N VAL A 17 -9.05 6.20 8.14
CA VAL A 17 -8.23 6.78 9.21
C VAL A 17 -7.72 8.14 8.74
N LEU A 18 -8.47 9.19 9.08
CA LEU A 18 -8.10 10.59 8.80
C LEU A 18 -7.00 11.10 9.75
N MET A 19 -6.98 10.58 10.99
CA MET A 19 -6.00 10.92 12.01
C MET A 19 -5.31 9.64 12.54
N PRO A 20 -4.20 9.22 11.92
CA PRO A 20 -3.42 8.12 12.47
C PRO A 20 -2.77 8.57 13.79
N ARG A 21 -2.82 7.70 14.82
CA ARG A 21 -2.18 7.99 16.11
C ARG A 21 -0.65 8.06 16.01
N PHE A 22 -0.08 7.44 14.97
CA PHE A 22 1.34 7.35 14.74
C PHE A 22 1.67 7.83 13.32
N LYS A 23 2.86 8.40 13.14
CA LYS A 23 3.31 8.87 11.83
C LYS A 23 3.44 7.68 10.87
N TRP A 24 2.66 7.72 9.78
CA TRP A 24 2.63 6.67 8.77
C TRP A 24 2.87 7.26 7.38
N PRO A 25 3.76 6.67 6.57
CA PRO A 25 4.05 7.19 5.25
C PRO A 25 2.85 7.03 4.30
N CYS A 26 2.52 8.08 3.55
CA CYS A 26 1.56 8.03 2.44
C CYS A 26 2.28 7.80 1.12
N GLU A 27 1.72 6.97 0.26
CA GLU A 27 2.16 6.85 -1.13
C GLU A 27 1.67 8.05 -1.95
N ARG A 28 2.27 8.25 -3.13
CA ARG A 28 2.07 9.42 -4.01
C ARG A 28 0.67 9.54 -4.66
N GLY A 29 -0.33 8.87 -4.10
CA GLY A 29 -1.72 8.84 -4.57
C GLY A 29 -2.76 8.91 -3.45
N GLY A 30 -2.36 9.33 -2.23
CA GLY A 30 -3.27 9.46 -1.09
C GLY A 30 -3.63 8.13 -0.40
N GLU A 31 -3.10 6.99 -0.87
CA GLU A 31 -3.17 5.73 -0.14
C GLU A 31 -2.04 5.64 0.90
N TRP A 32 -2.35 5.10 2.08
CA TRP A 32 -1.34 4.80 3.10
C TRP A 32 -0.37 3.73 2.61
N ALA A 33 0.92 3.84 2.92
CA ALA A 33 1.91 2.85 2.53
C ALA A 33 1.67 1.50 3.22
N THR A 34 2.08 0.42 2.55
CA THR A 34 2.03 -0.93 3.13
C THR A 34 3.34 -1.26 3.82
N GLY A 35 3.27 -1.68 5.08
CA GLY A 35 4.43 -2.09 5.87
C GLY A 35 4.34 -3.56 6.31
N ARG A 36 5.48 -4.16 6.65
CA ARG A 36 5.58 -5.51 7.20
C ARG A 36 5.71 -5.48 8.72
N ILE A 37 4.87 -6.23 9.44
CA ILE A 37 4.97 -6.34 10.90
C ILE A 37 6.31 -7.02 11.24
N THR A 38 7.15 -6.34 12.02
CA THR A 38 8.41 -6.90 12.53
C THR A 38 8.27 -7.33 13.99
N GLN A 39 7.42 -6.65 14.76
CA GLN A 39 7.20 -6.96 16.17
C GLN A 39 5.78 -6.60 16.58
N ILE A 40 5.25 -7.33 17.55
CA ILE A 40 3.95 -7.08 18.17
C ILE A 40 4.23 -6.84 19.64
N HIS A 41 3.85 -5.67 20.14
CA HIS A 41 4.05 -5.30 21.53
C HIS A 41 2.90 -5.84 22.38
N ALA A 42 3.18 -6.19 23.65
CA ALA A 42 2.18 -6.75 24.56
C ALA A 42 1.00 -5.78 24.86
N ASN A 43 1.19 -4.49 24.60
CA ASN A 43 0.16 -3.46 24.70
C ASN A 43 -0.80 -3.41 23.49
N GLY A 44 -0.56 -4.25 22.46
CA GLY A 44 -1.35 -4.28 21.23
C GLY A 44 -0.77 -3.45 20.08
N CYS A 45 0.23 -2.60 20.29
CA CYS A 45 0.87 -1.84 19.21
C CYS A 45 1.70 -2.76 18.30
N LEU A 46 1.64 -2.50 17.00
CA LEU A 46 2.37 -3.23 15.98
C LEU A 46 3.57 -2.38 15.51
N ILE A 47 4.77 -2.95 15.49
CA ILE A 47 5.92 -2.32 14.84
C ILE A 47 5.97 -2.80 13.40
N VAL A 48 5.94 -1.84 12.48
CA VAL A 48 5.80 -2.12 11.05
C VAL A 48 6.96 -1.49 10.30
N LYS A 49 7.73 -2.30 9.59
CA LYS A 49 8.87 -1.87 8.78
C LYS A 49 8.45 -1.71 7.32
N PHE A 50 8.77 -0.56 6.74
CA PHE A 50 8.55 -0.29 5.32
C PHE A 50 9.81 -0.65 4.52
N PRO A 51 9.64 -1.12 3.27
CA PRO A 51 10.78 -1.26 2.37
C PRO A 51 11.42 0.11 2.11
N VAL A 52 12.75 0.19 2.10
CA VAL A 52 13.54 1.43 1.95
C VAL A 52 13.13 2.27 0.73
N ARG A 53 12.61 1.64 -0.33
CA ARG A 53 12.11 2.32 -1.53
C ARG A 53 10.86 3.19 -1.30
N PHE A 54 10.16 3.02 -0.19
CA PHE A 54 8.96 3.80 0.18
C PHE A 54 9.23 4.95 1.14
N VAL A 55 10.43 5.00 1.75
CA VAL A 55 10.73 6.00 2.78
C VAL A 55 11.37 7.20 2.10
N PHE A 56 10.56 8.23 1.84
CA PHE A 56 11.03 9.48 1.27
C PHE A 56 11.71 10.29 2.38
N GLY A 57 13.05 10.25 2.42
CA GLY A 57 13.84 10.97 3.42
C GLY A 57 14.28 10.09 4.59
N ASN A 58 15.34 10.53 5.27
CA ASN A 58 16.15 9.83 6.29
C ASN A 58 15.39 9.51 7.61
N GLU A 59 14.08 9.34 7.57
CA GLU A 59 13.26 8.96 8.72
C GLU A 59 13.24 7.43 8.85
N LEU A 60 13.36 6.95 10.09
CA LEU A 60 13.44 5.53 10.42
C LEU A 60 12.36 4.74 9.67
N GLY A 61 12.74 3.74 8.88
CA GLY A 61 11.84 2.93 8.06
C GLY A 61 10.89 2.01 8.85
N THR A 62 10.57 2.37 10.09
CA THR A 62 9.69 1.66 11.01
C THR A 62 8.68 2.63 11.62
N SER A 63 7.40 2.34 11.46
CA SER A 63 6.31 3.06 12.13
C SER A 63 5.59 2.15 13.11
N LEU A 64 4.97 2.77 14.12
CA LEU A 64 4.01 2.13 14.99
C LEU A 64 2.63 2.11 14.31
N ALA A 65 1.89 1.03 14.52
CA ALA A 65 0.51 0.86 14.08
C ALA A 65 -0.38 0.45 15.24
N ASP A 66 -1.56 1.05 15.27
CA ASP A 66 -2.66 0.56 16.09
C ASP A 66 -3.44 -0.53 15.33
N PRO A 67 -3.66 -1.72 15.93
CA PRO A 67 -4.33 -2.85 15.29
C PRO A 67 -5.79 -2.56 14.90
N ALA A 68 -6.45 -1.57 15.52
CA ALA A 68 -7.80 -1.15 15.17
C ALA A 68 -7.81 -0.18 13.97
N GLN A 69 -6.75 0.61 13.79
CA GLN A 69 -6.59 1.53 12.65
C GLN A 69 -6.03 0.85 11.39
N VAL A 70 -5.29 -0.25 11.52
CA VAL A 70 -4.74 -0.98 10.37
C VAL A 70 -5.64 -2.12 9.90
N SER A 71 -5.43 -2.56 8.66
CA SER A 71 -6.02 -3.75 8.09
C SER A 71 -4.93 -4.63 7.46
N SER A 72 -5.08 -5.94 7.61
CA SER A 72 -4.19 -6.92 6.95
C SER A 72 -4.42 -6.89 5.45
N VAL A 73 -3.41 -6.45 4.70
CA VAL A 73 -3.44 -6.51 3.24
C VAL A 73 -2.89 -7.85 2.81
N GLY A 74 -3.80 -8.76 2.44
CA GLY A 74 -3.41 -9.93 1.65
C GLY A 74 -2.77 -9.43 0.37
N ALA A 75 -1.57 -9.92 0.04
CA ALA A 75 -0.81 -9.49 -1.13
C ALA A 75 -1.68 -9.52 -2.40
N LYS A 76 -2.24 -8.38 -2.77
CA LYS A 76 -2.84 -8.13 -4.06
C LYS A 76 -1.89 -7.14 -4.72
N PRO A 77 -1.06 -7.57 -5.69
CA PRO A 77 -0.29 -6.60 -6.46
C PRO A 77 -1.30 -5.67 -7.13
N LYS A 78 -1.38 -4.40 -6.70
CA LYS A 78 -2.03 -3.36 -7.49
C LYS A 78 -1.11 -2.99 -8.66
N MET A 79 -0.85 -3.96 -9.53
CA MET A 79 -0.39 -3.73 -10.89
C MET A 79 -1.63 -3.69 -11.78
N GLY A 80 -2.43 -2.63 -11.61
CA GLY A 80 -3.55 -2.32 -12.50
C GLY A 80 -3.10 -1.33 -13.56
N ARG A 81 -2.22 -1.76 -14.47
CA ARG A 81 -2.04 -1.08 -15.76
C ARG A 81 -3.40 -1.00 -16.43
N LYS A 82 -3.84 0.19 -16.82
CA LYS A 82 -4.75 0.36 -17.95
C LYS A 82 -4.05 1.23 -18.98
N ASN A 83 -3.08 0.66 -19.69
CA ASN A 83 -2.80 1.14 -21.04
C ASN A 83 -4.02 0.71 -21.87
N SER A 84 -4.96 1.63 -22.06
CA SER A 84 -5.95 1.50 -23.13
C SER A 84 -5.19 1.68 -24.44
N VAL A 85 -4.68 0.57 -24.99
CA VAL A 85 -4.28 0.54 -26.40
C VAL A 85 -5.58 0.45 -27.18
N HIS A 86 -5.98 1.55 -27.80
CA HIS A 86 -6.94 1.51 -28.91
C HIS A 86 -6.32 0.68 -30.04
N PRO A 87 -6.95 -0.41 -30.51
CA PRO A 87 -6.54 -1.02 -31.76
C PRO A 87 -7.18 -0.23 -32.91
N SER A 88 -6.53 0.84 -33.36
CA SER A 88 -6.83 1.43 -34.67
C SER A 88 -5.92 0.81 -35.71
N ASN A 89 -6.14 -0.48 -36.01
CA ASN A 89 -5.71 -1.06 -37.28
C ASN A 89 -6.92 -1.03 -38.22
N LEU A 90 -6.95 -0.04 -39.10
CA LEU A 90 -7.51 -0.23 -40.44
C LEU A 90 -6.53 0.42 -41.43
N HIS A 91 -5.56 -0.38 -41.87
CA HIS A 91 -5.04 -0.24 -43.21
C HIS A 91 -6.21 -0.49 -44.16
N SER A 92 -6.45 0.44 -45.08
CA SER A 92 -6.77 0.14 -46.48
C SER A 92 -6.76 1.44 -47.27
N ASP A 93 -5.61 1.65 -47.89
CA ASP A 93 -5.43 2.22 -49.22
C ASP A 93 -6.72 2.15 -50.07
N ASN A 94 -7.27 3.30 -50.48
CA ASN A 94 -8.21 3.38 -51.60
C ASN A 94 -8.21 4.77 -52.26
N LYS A 95 -7.34 4.93 -53.26
CA LYS A 95 -7.62 5.42 -54.61
C LYS A 95 -8.58 6.62 -54.80
N SER A 96 -8.03 7.75 -55.25
CA SER A 96 -8.61 8.70 -56.23
C SER A 96 -7.62 9.84 -56.44
N ARG A 97 -7.38 10.41 -57.61
CA ARG A 97 -7.72 10.17 -59.01
C ARG A 97 -6.74 11.06 -59.80
#